data_AF-A0A5J6N0G5-F1
#
_entry.id   AF-A0A5J6N0G5-F1
#
_cell.length_a   1.000
_cell.length_b   1.000
_cell.length_c   1.000
_cell.angle_alpha   90.00
_cell.angle_beta   90.00
_cell.angle_gamma   90.00
#
_symmetry.space_group_name_H-M   'P 1'
#
loop_
_entity.id
_entity.type
_entity.pdbx_description
1 polymer ?
#
loop_
_entity_poly.entity_id
_entity_poly.type
_entity_poly.pdbx_seq_one_letter_code
_entity_poly.pdbx_strand_id
1 'polypeptide(L)' 'MLGTILLIILILLLIGALPAWPYSRDWGYYPTGIFSTIIVVIVVLLLVGRI' A
#
# COMPACT_ATOMS: atom_id res chain seq x y z
N MET A 1 32.87 2.03 -10.58
CA MET A 1 31.95 2.15 -9.42
C MET A 1 30.51 2.44 -9.88
N LEU A 2 30.28 3.40 -10.78
CA LEU A 2 28.94 3.75 -11.27
C LEU A 2 28.17 2.59 -11.96
N GLY A 3 28.85 1.79 -12.79
CA GLY A 3 28.22 0.64 -13.48
C GLY A 3 27.65 -0.43 -12.53
N THR A 4 28.31 -0.66 -11.40
CA THR A 4 27.82 -1.60 -10.37
C THR A 4 26.54 -1.10 -9.70
N ILE A 5 26.46 0.21 -9.43
CA ILE A 5 25.27 0.84 -8.85
C ILE A 5 24.08 0.73 -9.81
N LEU A 6 24.28 1.02 -11.09
CA LEU A 6 23.24 0.88 -12.11
C LEU A 6 22.74 -0.56 -12.24
N LEU A 7 23.66 -1.52 -12.16
CA LEU A 7 23.33 -2.95 -12.21
C LEU A 7 22.48 -3.37 -11.01
N ILE A 8 22.79 -2.90 -9.80
CA ILE A 8 21.98 -3.15 -8.60
C ILE A 8 20.57 -2.56 -8.75
N ILE A 9 20.46 -1.32 -9.23
CA ILE A 9 19.16 -0.67 -9.47
C ILE A 9 18.32 -1.46 -10.47
N LEU A 10 18.94 -1.93 -11.57
CA LEU A 10 18.26 -2.73 -12.58
C LEU A 10 17.73 -4.05 -12.00
N ILE A 11 18.51 -4.74 -11.17
CA ILE A 11 18.08 -5.97 -10.50
C ILE A 11 16.89 -5.70 -9.56
N LEU A 12 16.94 -4.62 -8.77
CA LEU A 12 15.84 -4.25 -7.87
C LEU A 12 14.56 -3.93 -8.64
N LEU A 13 14.67 -3.24 -9.79
CA LEU A 13 13.54 -2.98 -10.66
C LEU A 13 12.94 -4.27 -11.24
N LEU A 14 13.78 -5.22 -11.65
CA LEU A 14 13.30 -6.52 -12.15
C LEU A 14 12.57 -7.31 -11.05
N ILE A 15 13.09 -7.34 -9.82
CA ILE A 15 12.45 -8.01 -8.68
C ILE A 15 11.14 -7.32 -8.29
N GLY A 16 11.09 -5.99 -8.31
CA GLY A 16 9.88 -5.21 -8.02
C GLY A 16 8.81 -5.29 -9.12
N ALA A 17 9.23 -5.48 -10.38
CA ALA A 17 8.33 -5.60 -11.52
C ALA A 17 7.73 -7.00 -11.67
N LEU A 18 8.32 -8.02 -11.06
CA LEU A 18 7.73 -9.35 -11.02
C LEU A 18 6.55 -9.35 -10.03
N PRO A 19 5.33 -9.78 -10.45
CA PRO A 19 4.19 -9.98 -9.55
C PRO A 19 4.36 -11.28 -8.72
N ALA A 20 5.59 -11.54 -8.26
CA ALA A 20 5.96 -12.66 -7.40
C ALA A 20 5.77 -12.34 -5.91
N TRP A 21 5.41 -11.10 -5.58
CA TRP A 21 4.90 -10.73 -4.27
C TRP A 21 3.49 -11.29 -4.17
N PRO A 22 3.25 -12.38 -3.41
CA PRO A 22 1.88 -12.73 -3.10
C PRO A 22 1.31 -11.52 -2.34
N TYR A 23 0.28 -10.88 -2.91
CA TYR A 23 -0.69 -10.15 -2.09
C TYR A 23 -1.42 -11.21 -1.25
N SER A 24 -0.70 -11.75 -0.26
CA SER A 24 -1.24 -12.64 0.73
C SER A 24 -2.30 -11.87 1.48
N ARG A 25 -3.44 -12.52 1.66
CA ARG A 25 -4.67 -12.10 2.35
C ARG A 25 -4.48 -11.68 3.83
N ASP A 26 -3.26 -11.33 4.24
CA ASP A 26 -2.82 -10.88 5.57
C ASP A 26 -2.35 -9.42 5.60
N TRP A 27 -2.69 -8.58 4.60
CA TRP A 27 -2.78 -7.12 4.81
C TRP A 27 -4.02 -6.74 5.65
N GLY A 28 -4.39 -7.63 6.57
CA GLY A 28 -5.40 -7.41 7.58
C GLY A 28 -5.02 -6.20 8.42
N TYR A 29 -5.76 -5.11 8.24
CA TYR A 29 -6.35 -4.35 9.34
C TYR A 29 -5.49 -4.04 10.57
N TYR A 30 -4.23 -3.66 10.41
CA TYR A 30 -3.46 -2.92 11.42
C TYR A 30 -2.34 -2.16 10.70
N PRO A 31 -2.02 -0.88 11.00
CA PRO A 31 -2.69 0.18 11.78
C PRO A 31 -3.56 1.11 10.90
N THR A 32 -3.59 0.89 9.57
CA THR A 32 -4.36 1.69 8.60
C THR A 32 -5.84 1.35 8.55
N GLY A 33 -6.25 0.18 9.07
CA GLY A 33 -7.65 -0.27 9.11
C GLY A 33 -8.55 0.58 10.00
N ILE A 34 -8.03 1.10 11.12
CA ILE A 34 -8.78 2.02 11.98
C ILE A 34 -8.96 3.35 11.26
N PHE A 35 -7.91 3.84 10.59
CA PHE A 35 -7.97 5.11 9.86
C PHE A 35 -8.94 5.02 8.66
N SER A 36 -8.91 3.93 7.90
CA SER A 36 -9.87 3.69 6.81
C SER A 36 -11.31 3.55 7.33
N THR A 37 -11.50 2.87 8.47
CA THR A 37 -12.81 2.75 9.11
C THR A 37 -13.33 4.10 9.56
N ILE A 38 -12.48 4.92 10.19
CA ILE A 38 -12.83 6.28 10.63
C ILE A 38 -13.20 7.16 9.43
N ILE A 39 -12.43 7.13 8.35
CA ILE A 39 -12.74 7.88 7.13
C ILE A 39 -14.10 7.48 6.58
N VAL A 40 -14.39 6.18 6.49
CA VAL A 40 -15.67 5.67 5.99
C VAL A 40 -16.83 6.15 6.88
N VAL A 41 -16.68 6.09 8.21
CA VAL A 41 -17.68 6.58 9.16
C VAL A 41 -17.93 8.08 8.98
N ILE A 42 -16.88 8.89 8.83
CA ILE A 42 -16.99 10.34 8.61
C ILE A 42 -17.76 10.63 7.32
N VAL A 43 -17.42 9.94 6.23
CA VAL A 43 -18.11 10.11 4.93
C VAL A 43 -19.59 9.76 5.04
N VAL A 44 -19.94 8.66 5.72
CA VAL A 44 -21.34 8.28 5.94
C VAL A 44 -22.08 9.33 6.77
N LEU A 45 -21.47 9.85 7.84
CA LEU A 45 -22.07 10.88 8.67
C LEU A 45 -22.28 12.20 7.90
N LEU A 46 -21.34 12.59 7.04
CA LEU A 46 -21.45 13.73 6.13
C LEU A 46 -22.61 13.56 5.15
N LEU A 47 -22.74 12.38 4.53
CA LEU A 47 -23.80 12.10 3.55
C LEU A 47 -25.20 12.06 4.20
N VAL A 48 -25.28 11.64 5.46
CA VAL A 48 -26.54 11.61 6.23
C VAL A 48 -26.82 12.96 6.91
N GLY A 49 -25.93 13.95 6.78
CA GLY A 49 -26.09 15.29 7.38
C GLY A 49 -26.08 15.27 8.92
N ARG A 50 -25.40 14.28 9.50
CA ARG A 50 -25.26 14.09 10.96
C ARG A 50 -24.03 14.84 11.52
N ILE A 51 -23.23 15.42 10.64
CA ILE A 51 -22.14 16.38 10.84
C ILE A 51 -22.35 17.44 9.76
#